data_AF-A0A1V3WFZ3-F1
#
_entry.id   AF-A0A1V3WFZ3-F1
#
_cell.length_a   1.000
_cell.length_b   1.000
_cell.length_c   1.000
_cell.angle_alpha   90.00
_cell.angle_beta   90.00
_cell.angle_gamma   90.00
#
_symmetry.space_group_name_H-M   'P 1'
#
loop_
_entity.id
_entity.type
_entity.pdbx_description
1 polymer ?
#
loop_
_entity_poly.entity_id
_entity_poly.type
_entity_poly.pdbx_seq_one_letter_code
_entity_poly.pdbx_strand_id
1 'polypeptide(L)'
;MTRTISFSTNRGVISWTALEHPVSGKASGIAGGLLVGDPDMVAIVCQILAGNLPKRVRVAEPNLDYVFTGNRDTAADVAAAMLVAGNGRGRLSDAGWQVLDAAMESNTR
;
A
#
# COMPACT_ATOMS: atom_id res chain seq x y z
N MET A 1 7.36 -11.39 -13.00
CA MET A 1 6.32 -11.91 -12.09
C MET A 1 5.51 -10.73 -11.60
N THR A 2 4.26 -10.63 -12.04
CA THR A 2 3.32 -9.60 -11.57
C THR A 2 3.12 -9.73 -10.06
N ARG A 3 3.39 -8.65 -9.31
CA ARG A 3 3.22 -8.64 -7.85
C ARG A 3 1.87 -8.02 -7.48
N THR A 4 0.99 -8.83 -6.90
CA THR A 4 -0.33 -8.38 -6.45
C THR A 4 -0.39 -8.33 -4.92
N ILE A 5 -0.81 -7.19 -4.39
CA ILE A 5 -1.05 -6.95 -2.97
C ILE A 5 -2.55 -6.79 -2.79
N SER A 6 -3.17 -7.52 -1.88
CA SER A 6 -4.60 -7.40 -1.60
C SER A 6 -4.82 -7.06 -0.14
N PHE A 7 -5.83 -6.24 0.12
CA PHE A 7 -6.24 -5.87 1.47
C PHE A 7 -7.74 -5.97 1.60
N SER A 8 -8.18 -6.75 2.58
CA SER A 8 -9.58 -7.07 2.81
C SER A 8 -10.04 -6.53 4.16
N THR A 9 -11.15 -5.83 4.18
CA THR A 9 -11.79 -5.29 5.39
C THR A 9 -13.28 -5.64 5.40
N ASN A 10 -13.96 -5.32 6.49
CA ASN A 10 -15.43 -5.37 6.54
C ASN A 10 -16.12 -4.30 5.65
N ARG A 11 -15.37 -3.30 5.16
CA ARG A 11 -15.88 -2.25 4.27
C ARG A 11 -15.71 -2.61 2.79
N GLY A 12 -14.79 -3.50 2.47
CA GLY A 12 -14.49 -3.86 1.09
C GLY A 12 -13.12 -4.49 0.93
N VAL A 13 -12.83 -4.87 -0.31
CA VAL A 13 -11.54 -5.43 -0.72
C VAL A 13 -10.92 -4.51 -1.75
N ILE A 14 -9.62 -4.26 -1.60
CA ILE A 14 -8.79 -3.57 -2.58
C ILE A 14 -7.61 -4.45 -2.96
N SER A 15 -7.17 -4.33 -4.20
CA SER A 15 -6.01 -5.03 -4.74
C SER A 15 -5.19 -4.07 -5.57
N TRP A 16 -3.88 -4.09 -5.34
CA TRP A 16 -2.89 -3.39 -6.13
C TRP A 16 -2.08 -4.39 -6.90
N THR A 17 -1.86 -4.15 -8.18
CA THR A 17 -1.08 -5.01 -9.06
C THR A 17 0.03 -4.19 -9.70
N ALA A 18 1.28 -4.56 -9.45
CA ALA A 18 2.43 -3.96 -10.11
C ALA A 18 2.32 -4.15 -11.63
N LEU A 19 2.43 -3.08 -12.41
CA LEU A 19 2.48 -3.18 -13.86
C LEU A 19 3.94 -3.41 -14.25
N GLU A 20 4.23 -4.50 -14.98
CA GLU A 20 5.59 -4.81 -15.43
C GLU A 20 6.14 -3.79 -16.44
N HIS A 21 5.27 -2.93 -16.99
CA HIS A 21 5.63 -1.78 -17.79
C HIS A 21 4.89 -0.54 -17.26
N PRO A 22 5.58 0.59 -16.99
CA PRO A 22 4.89 1.83 -16.64
C PRO A 22 4.00 2.24 -17.82
N VAL A 23 2.70 2.05 -17.66
CA VAL A 23 1.71 2.43 -18.67
C VAL A 23 1.62 3.95 -18.62
N SER A 24 2.35 4.60 -19.53
CA SER A 24 2.29 6.03 -19.75
C SER A 24 0.91 6.38 -20.31
N GLY A 25 -0.07 6.58 -19.43
CA GLY A 25 -1.42 6.95 -19.86
C GLY A 25 -2.46 6.72 -18.80
N LYS A 26 -2.74 7.77 -18.01
CA LYS A 26 -4.00 8.10 -17.30
C LYS A 26 -4.72 7.01 -16.48
N ALA A 27 -4.25 5.79 -16.39
CA ALA A 27 -4.56 4.89 -15.29
C ALA A 27 -3.83 5.47 -14.08
N SER A 28 -4.53 5.59 -12.94
CA SER A 28 -3.97 6.08 -11.68
C SER A 28 -2.84 5.14 -11.25
N GLY A 29 -1.64 5.36 -11.81
CA GLY A 29 -0.46 4.52 -11.66
C GLY A 29 0.16 4.78 -10.31
N ILE A 30 -0.44 4.21 -9.28
CA ILE A 30 0.05 4.34 -7.92
C ILE A 30 1.26 3.42 -7.79
N ALA A 31 2.43 3.99 -7.50
CA ALA A 31 3.67 3.22 -7.35
C ALA A 31 4.02 2.34 -8.56
N GLY A 32 3.66 2.76 -9.78
CA GLY A 32 3.86 1.96 -10.99
C GLY A 32 2.92 0.75 -11.13
N GLY A 33 1.84 0.69 -10.34
CA GLY A 33 0.83 -0.36 -10.42
C GLY A 33 -0.61 0.18 -10.56
N LEU A 34 -1.56 -0.74 -10.70
CA LEU A 34 -2.98 -0.45 -10.77
C LEU A 34 -3.65 -0.82 -9.44
N LEU A 35 -4.36 0.13 -8.84
CA LEU A 35 -5.21 -0.11 -7.67
C LEU A 35 -6.67 -0.29 -8.09
N VAL A 36 -7.29 -1.40 -7.69
CA VAL A 36 -8.67 -1.76 -8.03
C VAL A 36 -9.38 -2.25 -6.78
N GLY A 37 -10.66 -1.93 -6.62
CA GLY A 37 -11.47 -2.44 -5.52
C GLY A 37 -12.60 -1.49 -5.17
N ASP A 38 -12.99 -1.53 -3.90
CA ASP A 38 -13.99 -0.62 -3.35
C ASP A 38 -13.61 0.87 -3.61
N PRO A 39 -14.48 1.68 -4.25
CA PRO A 39 -14.15 3.05 -4.63
C PRO A 39 -13.76 3.97 -3.47
N ASP A 40 -14.40 3.82 -2.31
CA ASP A 40 -14.12 4.64 -1.12
C ASP A 40 -12.75 4.26 -0.55
N MET A 41 -12.46 2.97 -0.46
CA MET A 41 -11.13 2.51 -0.04
C MET A 41 -10.03 2.93 -1.01
N VAL A 42 -10.28 2.83 -2.32
CA VAL A 42 -9.34 3.29 -3.36
C VAL A 42 -9.08 4.79 -3.19
N ALA A 43 -10.11 5.61 -3.02
CA ALA A 43 -9.96 7.05 -2.81
C ALA A 43 -9.13 7.37 -1.56
N ILE A 44 -9.37 6.68 -0.45
CA ILE A 44 -8.60 6.86 0.80
C ILE A 44 -7.12 6.52 0.58
N VAL A 45 -6.82 5.38 -0.04
CA VAL A 45 -5.43 4.96 -0.33
C VAL A 45 -4.75 5.96 -1.26
N CYS A 46 -5.43 6.41 -2.33
CA CYS A 46 -4.92 7.45 -3.22
C CYS A 46 -4.61 8.75 -2.47
N GLN A 47 -5.48 9.19 -1.57
CA GLN A 47 -5.27 10.42 -0.78
C GLN A 47 -4.08 10.30 0.18
N ILE A 48 -3.91 9.13 0.80
CA ILE A 48 -2.74 8.84 1.64
C ILE A 48 -1.48 8.93 0.78
N LEU A 49 -1.44 8.28 -0.39
CA LEU A 49 -0.25 8.28 -1.24
C LEU A 49 0.01 9.64 -1.89
N ALA A 50 -1.02 10.47 -2.09
CA ALA A 50 -0.86 11.87 -2.49
C ALA A 50 -0.26 12.78 -1.40
N GLY A 51 0.00 12.26 -0.19
CA GLY A 51 0.67 12.98 0.88
C GLY A 51 -0.24 13.67 1.90
N ASN A 52 -1.56 13.48 1.82
CA ASN A 52 -2.49 14.22 2.70
C ASN A 52 -2.47 13.73 4.17
N LEU A 53 -2.18 12.46 4.46
CA LEU A 53 -2.27 11.87 5.82
C LEU A 53 -1.39 10.60 5.94
N PRO A 54 -1.20 10.05 7.16
CA PRO A 54 -0.06 10.29 8.06
C PRO A 54 1.33 10.04 7.44
N LYS A 55 2.40 10.49 8.11
CA LYS A 55 3.81 10.24 7.69
C LYS A 55 4.33 8.84 8.04
N ARG A 56 3.67 8.16 8.98
CA ARG A 56 4.04 6.83 9.46
C ARG A 56 2.81 5.99 9.77
N VAL A 57 2.96 4.68 9.72
CA VAL A 57 1.92 3.68 9.98
C VAL A 57 2.44 2.71 11.02
N ARG A 58 1.68 2.53 12.11
CA ARG A 58 1.96 1.46 13.07
C ARG A 58 1.45 0.15 12.48
N VAL A 59 2.36 -0.77 12.23
CA VAL A 59 2.07 -2.15 11.87
C VAL A 59 1.90 -2.93 13.17
N ALA A 60 0.67 -3.38 13.49
CA ALA A 60 0.33 -3.96 14.79
C ALA A 60 1.15 -5.22 15.16
N GLU A 61 1.53 -6.03 14.18
CA GLU A 61 2.46 -7.15 14.34
C GLU A 61 3.48 -7.02 13.21
N PRO A 62 4.75 -6.65 13.50
CA PRO A 62 5.48 -6.73 14.78
C PRO A 62 5.55 -5.42 15.62
N ASN A 63 4.50 -4.60 15.70
CA ASN A 63 4.50 -3.29 16.40
C ASN A 63 5.52 -2.26 15.86
N LEU A 64 5.96 -2.41 14.62
CA LEU A 64 6.90 -1.50 13.98
C LEU A 64 6.20 -0.29 13.35
N ASP A 65 6.89 0.85 13.34
CA ASP A 65 6.45 2.04 12.60
C ASP A 65 7.06 2.01 11.20
N TYR A 66 6.24 1.79 10.18
CA TYR A 66 6.66 2.00 8.79
C TYR A 66 6.57 3.50 8.46
N VAL A 67 7.65 4.06 7.91
CA VAL A 67 7.70 5.46 7.47
C VAL A 67 7.56 5.50 5.96
N PHE A 68 6.57 6.26 5.47
CA PHE A 68 6.38 6.43 4.04
C PHE A 68 7.60 7.06 3.38
N THR A 69 7.93 6.61 2.16
CA THR A 69 8.96 7.27 1.36
C THR A 69 8.55 8.70 1.00
N GLY A 70 9.53 9.53 0.62
CA GLY A 70 9.27 10.93 0.24
C GLY A 70 8.28 11.07 -0.91
N ASN A 71 8.30 10.11 -1.86
CA ASN A 71 7.45 10.12 -3.05
C ASN A 71 6.21 9.24 -2.93
N ARG A 72 6.13 8.36 -1.92
CA ARG A 72 5.02 7.42 -1.69
C ARG A 72 4.68 6.58 -2.92
N ASP A 73 5.71 6.17 -3.65
CA ASP A 73 5.63 5.52 -4.96
C ASP A 73 6.20 4.10 -4.95
N THR A 74 6.27 3.47 -3.78
CA THR A 74 6.73 2.09 -3.63
C THR A 74 5.60 1.12 -3.29
N ALA A 75 5.80 -0.17 -3.59
CA ALA A 75 4.86 -1.22 -3.20
C ALA A 75 4.67 -1.31 -1.66
N ALA A 76 5.72 -0.99 -0.89
CA ALA A 76 5.65 -0.92 0.57
C ALA A 76 4.79 0.26 1.03
N ASP A 77 4.89 1.43 0.39
CA ASP A 77 4.01 2.56 0.65
C ASP A 77 2.55 2.21 0.35
N VAL A 78 2.29 1.49 -0.74
CA VAL A 78 0.94 1.02 -1.06
C VAL A 78 0.42 0.12 0.05
N ALA A 79 1.19 -0.90 0.46
CA ALA A 79 0.79 -1.81 1.54
C ALA A 79 0.53 -1.07 2.86
N ALA A 80 1.39 -0.11 3.23
CA ALA A 80 1.21 0.73 4.41
C ALA A 80 -0.04 1.62 4.31
N ALA A 81 -0.30 2.21 3.14
CA ALA A 81 -1.50 3.01 2.90
C ALA A 81 -2.77 2.18 3.01
N MET A 82 -2.75 0.92 2.55
CA MET A 82 -3.87 -0.02 2.74
C MET A 82 -4.13 -0.28 4.24
N LEU A 83 -3.10 -0.49 5.04
CA LEU A 83 -3.23 -0.68 6.50
C LEU A 83 -3.83 0.56 7.19
N VAL A 84 -3.42 1.77 6.77
CA VAL A 84 -4.00 3.03 7.26
C VAL A 84 -5.46 3.15 6.86
N ALA A 85 -5.80 2.82 5.61
CA ALA A 85 -7.18 2.86 5.13
C ALA A 85 -8.10 1.91 5.91
N GLY A 86 -7.56 0.76 6.34
CA GLY A 86 -8.25 -0.15 7.25
C GLY A 86 -8.29 0.29 8.71
N ASN A 87 -7.54 1.33 9.10
CA ASN A 87 -7.42 1.80 10.49
C ASN A 87 -7.06 0.66 11.46
N GLY A 88 -6.10 -0.20 11.07
CA GLY A 88 -5.72 -1.38 11.85
C GLY A 88 -6.76 -2.51 11.85
N ARG A 89 -7.83 -2.39 11.05
CA ARG A 89 -8.84 -3.42 10.83
C ARG A 89 -8.76 -3.89 9.39
N GLY A 90 -8.45 -5.17 9.21
CA GLY A 90 -8.35 -5.78 7.90
C GLY A 90 -7.20 -6.77 7.83
N ARG A 91 -7.16 -7.49 6.72
CA ARG A 91 -6.15 -8.50 6.44
C ARG A 91 -5.40 -8.11 5.18
N LEU A 92 -4.12 -7.82 5.35
CA LEU A 92 -3.18 -7.67 4.25
C LEU A 92 -2.73 -9.05 3.77
N SER A 93 -2.58 -9.22 2.46
CA SER A 93 -2.07 -10.46 1.88
C SER A 93 -0.61 -10.69 2.24
N ASP A 94 -0.16 -11.95 2.17
CA ASP A 94 1.23 -12.31 2.46
C ASP A 94 2.22 -11.55 1.57
N ALA A 95 1.84 -11.28 0.31
CA ALA A 95 2.64 -10.46 -0.60
C ALA A 95 2.79 -9.00 -0.12
N GLY A 96 1.76 -8.45 0.53
CA GLY A 96 1.79 -7.13 1.16
C GLY A 96 2.68 -7.11 2.40
N TRP A 97 2.61 -8.15 3.24
CA TRP A 97 3.50 -8.30 4.38
C TRP A 97 4.96 -8.40 3.95
N GLN A 98 5.26 -9.24 2.96
CA GLN A 98 6.62 -9.39 2.43
C GLN A 98 7.24 -8.09 1.89
N VAL A 99 6.45 -7.19 1.26
CA VAL A 99 7.02 -5.90 0.80
C VAL A 99 7.30 -4.96 1.96
N LEU A 100 6.45 -4.97 2.98
CA LEU A 100 6.66 -4.18 4.20
C LEU A 100 7.88 -4.68 4.95
N ASP A 101 7.99 -6.01 5.16
CA ASP A 101 9.12 -6.62 5.83
C ASP A 101 10.44 -6.33 5.11
N ALA A 102 10.47 -6.54 3.79
CA ALA A 102 11.67 -6.24 2.99
C ALA A 102 12.07 -4.74 3.07
N ALA A 103 11.09 -3.84 3.07
CA ALA A 103 11.35 -2.41 3.21
C ALA A 103 11.86 -2.05 4.62
N MET A 104 11.30 -2.64 5.67
CA MET A 104 11.73 -2.43 7.05
C MET A 104 13.14 -2.99 7.30
N GLU A 105 13.46 -4.18 6.77
CA GLU A 105 14.82 -4.76 6.83
C GLU A 105 15.84 -3.85 6.15
N SER A 106 15.49 -3.28 4.99
CA SER A 106 16.39 -2.38 4.25
C SER A 106 16.66 -1.06 4.96
N ASN A 107 15.76 -0.60 5.83
CA ASN A 107 15.90 0.65 6.59
C ASN A 107 16.71 0.50 7.90
N THR A 108 17.13 -0.73 8.22
CA THR A 108 17.91 -1.04 9.44
C THR A 108 19.40 -1.32 9.17
N ARG A 109 19.86 -1.12 7.92
CA ARG A 109 21.26 -1.25 7.51
C ARG A 109 21.84 0.09 7.08
#